data_AF-A0A6P1YFQ9-F1
#
_entry.id   AF-A0A6P1YFQ9-F1
#
_cell.length_a   1.000
_cell.length_b   1.000
_cell.length_c   1.000
_cell.angle_alpha   90.00
_cell.angle_beta   90.00
_cell.angle_gamma   90.00
#
_symmetry.space_group_name_H-M   'P 1'
#
loop_
_entity.id
_entity.type
_entity.pdbx_description
1 polymer ?
#
loop_
_entity_poly.entity_id
_entity_poly.type
_entity_poly.pdbx_seq_one_letter_code
_entity_poly.pdbx_strand_id
1 'polypeptide(L)'
;MDVLSVDLKDRGYNIYIDKGLLRNIDDILLECGIDDNIFIISDRNVAKHYLDILLSKLNTKVTGYCILEPGEQSKSIDTAKKYMKKCLRQDVTGKRL
;
A
#
# COMPACT_ATOMS: atom_id res chain seq x y z
N MET A 1 -10.18 12.21 -13.92
CA MET A 1 -9.51 10.93 -13.72
C MET A 1 -8.97 10.42 -15.04
N ASP A 2 -7.65 10.44 -15.19
CA ASP A 2 -6.97 9.83 -16.33
C ASP A 2 -6.49 8.43 -15.94
N VAL A 3 -6.58 7.48 -16.87
CA VAL A 3 -6.16 6.09 -16.65
C VAL A 3 -5.20 5.69 -17.76
N LEU A 4 -4.00 5.26 -17.36
CA LEU A 4 -3.00 4.69 -18.26
C LEU A 4 -2.89 3.19 -18.00
N SER A 5 -3.32 2.36 -18.95
CA SER A 5 -3.12 0.92 -18.89
C SER A 5 -1.70 0.56 -19.35
N VAL A 6 -0.98 -0.17 -18.50
CA VAL A 6 0.38 -0.65 -18.76
C VAL A 6 0.33 -2.16 -18.98
N ASP A 7 0.84 -2.61 -20.13
CA ASP A 7 1.01 -4.03 -20.46
C ASP A 7 2.48 -4.43 -20.27
N LEU A 8 2.72 -5.40 -19.38
CA LEU A 8 4.02 -6.02 -19.10
C LEU A 8 4.06 -7.50 -19.54
N LYS A 9 3.43 -7.82 -20.68
CA LYS A 9 3.32 -9.16 -21.28
C LYS A 9 2.55 -10.17 -20.41
N ASP A 10 3.16 -10.60 -19.32
CA ASP A 10 2.60 -11.60 -18.41
C ASP A 10 1.69 -10.98 -17.35
N ARG A 11 1.71 -9.65 -17.21
CA ARG A 11 0.92 -8.89 -16.24
C ARG A 11 0.56 -7.53 -16.84
N GLY A 12 -0.53 -6.94 -16.38
CA GLY A 12 -0.86 -5.56 -16.69
C GLY A 12 -1.44 -4.86 -15.46
N TYR A 13 -1.35 -3.55 -15.41
CA TYR A 13 -1.98 -2.75 -14.37
C TYR A 13 -2.36 -1.36 -14.89
N ASN A 14 -3.33 -0.74 -14.22
CA ASN A 14 -3.75 0.62 -14.49
C ASN A 14 -3.01 1.59 -13.56
N ILE A 15 -2.54 2.70 -14.13
CA ILE A 15 -2.08 3.87 -13.39
C ILE A 15 -3.22 4.89 -13.40
N TYR A 16 -3.80 5.15 -12.24
CA TYR A 16 -4.84 6.15 -12.06
C TYR A 16 -4.22 7.49 -11.65
N ILE A 17 -4.55 8.56 -12.38
CA ILE A 17 -4.04 9.91 -12.13
C ILE A 17 -5.21 10.87 -11.98
N ASP A 18 -5.39 11.41 -10.77
CA ASP A 18 -6.35 12.46 -10.51
C ASP A 18 -5.99 13.25 -9.24
N LYS A 19 -6.55 14.45 -9.10
CA LYS A 19 -6.43 15.25 -7.89
C LYS A 19 -7.36 14.69 -6.82
N GLY A 20 -6.77 14.26 -5.70
CA GLY A 20 -7.53 13.82 -4.53
C GLY A 20 -8.05 12.38 -4.61
N LEU A 21 -7.40 11.51 -5.41
CA LEU A 21 -7.72 10.07 -5.51
C LEU A 21 -7.91 9.38 -4.16
N LEU A 22 -7.11 9.75 -3.16
CA LEU A 22 -7.21 9.17 -1.82
C LEU A 22 -8.59 9.34 -1.16
N ARG A 23 -9.42 10.27 -1.62
CA ARG A 23 -10.78 10.46 -1.10
C ARG A 23 -11.72 9.30 -1.44
N ASN A 24 -11.46 8.61 -2.57
CA ASN A 24 -12.26 7.53 -3.13
C ASN A 24 -11.41 6.25 -3.28
N ILE A 25 -10.37 6.10 -2.44
CA ILE A 25 -9.42 4.99 -2.57
C ILE A 25 -10.08 3.61 -2.40
N ASP A 26 -11.12 3.51 -1.58
CA ASP A 26 -11.84 2.26 -1.36
C ASP A 26 -12.54 1.76 -2.64
N ASP A 27 -13.21 2.68 -3.35
CA ASP A 27 -13.86 2.39 -4.63
C ASP A 27 -12.84 1.97 -5.70
N ILE A 28 -11.72 2.69 -5.77
CA ILE A 28 -10.63 2.40 -6.74
C ILE A 28 -10.04 1.00 -6.48
N LEU A 29 -9.82 0.63 -5.21
CA LEU A 29 -9.32 -0.69 -4.87
C LEU A 29 -10.35 -1.78 -5.21
N LEU A 30 -11.64 -1.53 -4.96
CA LEU A 30 -12.71 -2.46 -5.32
C LEU A 30 -12.77 -2.68 -6.84
N GLU A 31 -12.65 -1.62 -7.64
CA GLU A 31 -12.57 -1.70 -9.11
C GLU A 31 -11.33 -2.49 -9.59
N CYS A 32 -10.26 -2.48 -8.81
CA CYS A 32 -9.06 -3.30 -9.06
C CYS A 32 -9.20 -4.75 -8.58
N GLY A 33 -10.35 -5.14 -8.01
CA GLY A 33 -10.59 -6.46 -7.46
C GLY A 33 -9.87 -6.71 -6.13
N ILE A 34 -9.58 -5.64 -5.37
CA ILE A 34 -8.96 -5.69 -4.04
C ILE A 34 -10.04 -5.34 -3.01
N ASP A 35 -10.59 -6.37 -2.37
CA ASP A 35 -11.62 -6.26 -1.33
C ASP A 35 -11.20 -6.87 0.03
N ASP A 36 -9.95 -7.33 0.11
CA ASP A 36 -9.39 -8.10 1.20
C ASP A 36 -8.51 -7.26 2.15
N ASN A 37 -7.75 -7.96 3.01
CA ASN A 37 -6.92 -7.36 4.05
C ASN A 37 -5.76 -6.55 3.46
N ILE A 38 -5.69 -5.27 3.81
CA ILE A 38 -4.67 -4.31 3.37
C ILE A 38 -3.64 -4.09 4.47
N PHE A 39 -2.36 -4.18 4.10
CA PHE A 39 -1.26 -3.77 4.95
C PHE A 39 -0.51 -2.59 4.33
N ILE A 40 -0.37 -1.49 5.08
CA ILE A 40 0.21 -0.25 4.56
C ILE A 40 1.71 -0.18 4.90
N ILE A 41 2.55 0.07 3.90
CA ILE A 41 3.99 0.33 4.09
C ILE A 41 4.29 1.74 3.59
N SER A 42 4.89 2.57 4.44
CA SER A 42 5.27 3.94 4.09
C SER A 42 6.52 4.36 4.84
N ASP A 43 7.31 5.29 4.31
CA ASP A 43 8.31 5.96 5.12
C ASP A 43 7.68 7.04 6.01
N ARG A 44 8.43 7.48 7.01
CA ARG A 44 8.01 8.48 8.02
C ARG A 44 7.58 9.82 7.42
N ASN A 45 8.23 10.28 6.34
CA ASN A 45 7.92 11.57 5.73
C ASN A 45 6.60 11.55 4.96
N VAL A 46 6.26 10.43 4.33
CA VAL A 46 4.99 10.27 3.61
C VAL A 46 3.85 9.94 4.57
N ALA A 47 4.11 9.08 5.57
CA ALA A 47 3.10 8.61 6.49
C ALA A 47 2.42 9.75 7.26
N LYS A 48 3.18 10.74 7.72
CA LYS A 48 2.66 11.90 8.46
C LYS A 48 1.65 12.75 7.67
N HIS A 49 1.58 12.58 6.35
CA HIS A 49 0.66 13.33 5.48
C HIS A 49 -0.54 12.51 5.04
N TYR A 50 -0.40 11.20 4.87
CA TYR A 50 -1.40 10.39 4.17
C TYR A 50 -1.87 9.15 4.92
N LEU A 51 -1.17 8.70 5.97
CA LEU A 51 -1.55 7.49 6.68
C LEU A 51 -2.96 7.63 7.29
N ASP A 52 -3.23 8.72 8.00
CA ASP A 52 -4.51 8.95 8.65
C ASP A 52 -5.67 9.01 7.65
N ILE A 53 -5.41 9.57 6.44
CA ILE A 53 -6.39 9.58 5.35
C ILE A 53 -6.71 8.14 4.94
N LEU A 54 -5.69 7.31 4.70
CA LEU A 54 -5.87 5.91 4.32
C LEU A 54 -6.60 5.11 5.41
N LEU A 55 -6.21 5.27 6.68
CA LEU A 55 -6.86 4.59 7.81
C LEU A 55 -8.34 5.00 7.91
N SER A 56 -8.66 6.28 7.73
CA SER A 56 -10.04 6.77 7.78
C SER A 56 -10.92 6.24 6.64
N LYS A 57 -10.32 5.97 5.47
CA LYS A 57 -11.03 5.55 4.26
C LYS A 57 -11.15 4.05 4.10
N LEU A 58 -10.10 3.32 4.47
CA LEU A 58 -10.01 1.87 4.31
C LEU A 58 -10.41 1.11 5.59
N ASN A 59 -10.45 1.81 6.74
CA ASN A 59 -10.94 1.36 8.03
C ASN A 59 -10.74 -0.15 8.30
N THR A 60 -11.82 -0.93 8.24
CA THR A 60 -11.85 -2.37 8.60
C THR A 60 -11.00 -3.26 7.70
N LYS A 61 -10.61 -2.78 6.51
CA LYS A 61 -9.74 -3.53 5.60
C LYS A 61 -8.27 -3.41 6.02
N VAL A 62 -7.87 -2.38 6.76
CA VAL A 62 -6.47 -2.21 7.15
C VAL A 62 -6.16 -3.10 8.35
N THR A 63 -5.34 -4.12 8.14
CA THR A 63 -4.91 -5.04 9.20
C THR A 63 -3.67 -4.57 9.95
N GLY A 64 -2.95 -3.61 9.39
CA GLY A 64 -1.80 -3.00 10.03
C GLY A 64 -1.03 -2.06 9.11
N TYR A 65 -0.01 -1.43 9.68
CA TYR A 65 0.91 -0.59 8.93
C TYR A 65 2.33 -0.66 9.48
N CYS A 66 3.32 -0.45 8.60
CA CYS A 66 4.72 -0.37 8.95
C CYS A 66 5.35 0.91 8.44
N ILE A 67 5.85 1.73 9.38
CA ILE A 67 6.57 2.97 9.07
C ILE A 67 8.08 2.71 9.02
N LEU A 68 8.69 3.09 7.91
CA LEU A 68 10.11 2.95 7.62
C LEU A 68 10.85 4.27 7.90
N GLU A 69 12.14 4.17 8.20
CA GLU A 69 13.02 5.33 8.14
C GLU A 69 13.18 5.80 6.69
N PRO A 70 13.18 7.13 6.44
CA PRO A 70 13.29 7.67 5.09
C PRO A 70 14.73 7.62 4.54
N GLY A 71 14.86 7.60 3.22
CA GLY A 71 16.13 7.78 2.48
C GLY A 71 16.56 6.57 1.64
N GLU A 72 17.50 6.77 0.71
CA GLU A 72 17.99 5.70 -0.17
C GLU A 72 18.77 4.63 0.60
N GLN A 73 19.43 5.03 1.69
CA GLN A 73 20.15 4.14 2.60
C GLN A 73 19.28 3.02 3.19
N SER A 74 17.96 3.19 3.26
CA SER A 74 17.03 2.15 3.73
C SER A 74 16.54 1.22 2.62
N LYS A 75 16.90 1.45 1.34
CA LYS A 75 16.55 0.57 0.22
C LYS A 75 17.56 -0.56 0.07
N SER A 76 17.67 -1.38 1.12
CA SER A 76 18.50 -2.58 1.13
C SER A 76 17.67 -3.83 1.39
N ILE A 77 18.17 -4.97 0.93
CA ILE A 77 17.51 -6.27 1.16
C ILE A 77 17.40 -6.60 2.65
N ASP A 78 18.37 -6.18 3.46
CA ASP A 78 18.37 -6.38 4.91
C ASP A 78 17.27 -5.57 5.59
N THR A 79 17.07 -4.35 5.09
CA THR A 79 15.98 -3.49 5.55
C THR A 79 14.62 -4.10 5.17
N ALA A 80 14.46 -4.57 3.94
CA ALA A 80 13.26 -5.28 3.51
C ALA A 80 12.98 -6.52 4.38
N LYS A 81 14.00 -7.35 4.65
CA LYS A 81 13.88 -8.53 5.54
C LYS A 81 13.46 -8.15 6.96
N LYS A 82 14.04 -7.09 7.52
CA LYS A 82 13.71 -6.59 8.86
C LYS A 82 12.23 -6.20 8.95
N TYR A 83 11.72 -5.47 7.96
CA TYR A 83 10.35 -5.02 7.96
C TYR A 83 9.36 -6.13 7.60
N MET A 84 9.71 -7.04 6.69
CA MET A 84 8.89 -8.23 6.42
C MET A 84 8.68 -9.08 7.68
N LYS A 85 9.73 -9.29 8.47
CA LYS A 85 9.62 -9.96 9.79
C LYS A 85 8.69 -9.21 10.75
N LYS A 86 8.68 -7.88 10.70
CA LYS A 86 7.78 -7.06 11.52
C LYS A 86 6.32 -7.24 11.08
N CYS A 87 6.05 -7.26 9.77
CA CYS A 87 4.71 -7.52 9.23
C CYS A 87 4.20 -8.92 9.62
N LEU A 88 5.03 -9.96 9.47
CA LEU A 88 4.66 -11.34 9.82
C LEU A 88 4.29 -11.50 11.31
N ARG A 89 4.93 -10.74 12.21
CA ARG A 89 4.64 -10.78 13.65
C ARG A 89 3.34 -10.07 14.04
N GLN A 90 2.78 -9.23 13.16
CA GLN A 90 1.53 -8.52 13.38
C GLN A 90 0.32 -9.33 12.87
N ASP A 91 0.47 -10.65 12.70
CA ASP A 91 -0.56 -11.54 12.13
C ASP A 91 -1.14 -11.03 10.81
N VAL A 92 -0.28 -10.46 9.96
CA VAL A 92 -0.59 -10.28 8.54
C VAL A 92 -0.58 -11.66 7.88
N THR A 93 -1.55 -12.49 8.23
CA THR A 93 -1.79 -13.81 7.66
C THR A 93 -2.77 -13.64 6.51
N GLY A 94 -2.26 -13.23 5.35
CA GLY A 94 -2.97 -13.22 4.08
C GLY A 94 -2.43 -14.32 3.17
N LYS A 95 -3.31 -15.21 2.70
CA LYS A 95 -3.07 -16.15 1.59
C LYS A 95 -2.55 -15.39 0.35
N ARG A 96 -1.24 -15.27 0.20
CA ARG A 96 -0.51 -15.04 -1.06
C ARG A 96 0.99 -14.91 -0.73
N LEU A 97 1.64 -16.06 -0.59
CA LEU A 97 3.03 -16.24 -1.00
C LEU A 97 3.02 -16.96 -2.34
#